data_AF-A0ABC8SM31-F1
#
_entry.id   AF-A0ABC8SM31-F1
#
_cell.length_a   1.000
_cell.length_b   1.000
_cell.length_c   1.000
_cell.angle_alpha   90.00
_cell.angle_beta   90.00
_cell.angle_gamma   90.00
#
_symmetry.space_group_name_H-M   'P 1'
#
loop_
_entity.id
_entity.type
_entity.pdbx_description
1 polymer ?
#
loop_
_entity_poly.entity_id
_entity_poly.type
_entity_poly.pdbx_seq_one_letter_code
_entity_poly.pdbx_strand_id
1 'polypeptide(L)'
;MSVIDILTRVDSICKKYDKYDVDKQKDLNVSGEDAFARLYSGVEADIDAALQKASAASKEKNRASVVAINAEIRRTKARLLEDVPKLQRLAMKKVSFFSNFDSF
;
A
#
# COMPACT_ATOMS: atom_id res chain seq x y z
N MET A 1 -11.58 -16.76 45.49
CA MET A 1 -10.74 -16.14 44.44
C MET A 1 -9.57 -15.47 45.13
N SER A 2 -8.38 -16.05 44.99
CA SER A 2 -7.12 -15.46 45.45
C SER A 2 -6.66 -14.39 44.45
N VAL A 3 -5.82 -13.47 44.90
CA VAL A 3 -5.13 -12.50 44.02
C VAL A 3 -4.38 -13.21 42.89
N ILE A 4 -3.84 -14.40 43.16
CA ILE A 4 -3.16 -15.25 42.17
C ILE A 4 -4.14 -15.72 41.08
N ASP A 5 -5.37 -16.06 41.44
CA ASP A 5 -6.41 -16.47 40.47
C ASP A 5 -6.83 -15.30 39.57
N ILE A 6 -6.82 -14.08 40.12
CA ILE A 6 -7.14 -12.86 39.37
C ILE A 6 -6.01 -12.56 38.37
N LEU A 7 -4.76 -12.59 38.81
CA LEU A 7 -3.60 -12.31 37.95
C LEU A 7 -3.46 -13.30 36.80
N THR A 8 -3.64 -14.60 37.07
CA THR A 8 -3.59 -15.64 36.02
C THR A 8 -4.75 -15.51 35.02
N ARG A 9 -5.94 -15.12 35.49
CA ARG A 9 -7.09 -14.86 34.62
C ARG A 9 -6.93 -13.60 33.77
N VAL A 10 -6.35 -12.54 34.33
CA VAL A 10 -6.04 -11.32 33.58
C VAL A 10 -4.97 -11.59 32.52
N ASP A 11 -3.89 -12.30 32.86
CA ASP A 11 -2.83 -12.67 31.91
C ASP A 11 -3.37 -13.50 30.73
N SER A 12 -4.24 -14.48 31.01
CA SER A 12 -4.88 -15.28 29.96
C SER A 12 -5.88 -14.48 29.10
N ILE A 13 -6.56 -13.47 29.67
CA ILE A 13 -7.37 -12.53 28.90
C ILE A 13 -6.48 -11.66 28.01
N CYS A 14 -5.41 -11.05 28.55
CA CYS A 14 -4.47 -10.25 27.76
C CYS A 14 -3.90 -11.04 26.58
N LYS A 15 -3.44 -12.29 26.82
CA LYS A 15 -2.95 -13.18 25.75
C LYS A 15 -4.00 -13.54 24.71
N LYS A 16 -5.27 -13.68 25.09
CA LYS A 16 -6.36 -13.97 24.14
C LYS A 16 -6.64 -12.78 23.20
N TYR A 17 -6.44 -11.56 23.69
CA TYR A 17 -6.69 -10.33 22.94
C TYR A 17 -5.44 -9.70 22.32
N ASP A 18 -4.24 -10.22 22.59
CA ASP A 18 -2.98 -9.81 21.96
C ASP A 18 -3.08 -9.78 20.43
N LYS A 19 -3.87 -10.69 19.83
CA LYS A 19 -4.13 -10.70 18.39
C LYS A 19 -4.91 -9.49 17.86
N TYR A 20 -5.48 -8.64 18.71
CA TYR A 20 -6.17 -7.41 18.33
C TYR A 20 -5.36 -6.15 18.67
N ASP A 21 -4.19 -6.32 19.27
CA ASP A 21 -3.26 -5.23 19.53
C ASP A 21 -2.70 -4.73 18.20
N VAL A 22 -3.27 -3.63 17.71
CA VAL A 22 -2.96 -3.02 16.42
C VAL A 22 -1.49 -2.56 16.38
N ASP A 23 -0.92 -2.20 17.53
CA ASP A 23 0.47 -1.75 17.61
C ASP A 23 1.43 -2.94 17.55
N LYS A 24 1.12 -4.08 18.18
CA LYS A 24 1.87 -5.34 17.97
C LYS A 24 1.72 -5.89 16.54
N GLN A 25 0.55 -5.73 15.92
CA GLN A 25 0.34 -6.17 14.54
C GLN A 25 1.09 -5.33 13.51
N LYS A 26 1.28 -4.03 13.75
CA LYS A 26 2.07 -3.17 12.87
C LYS A 26 3.50 -3.70 12.73
N ASP A 27 4.13 -4.11 13.83
CA ASP A 27 5.49 -4.65 13.82
C ASP A 27 5.58 -6.05 13.17
N LEU A 28 4.55 -6.89 13.33
CA LEU A 28 4.49 -8.21 12.70
C LEU A 28 4.18 -8.17 11.20
N ASN A 29 3.36 -7.22 10.75
CA ASN A 29 3.04 -7.02 9.32
C ASN A 29 4.17 -6.37 8.52
N VAL A 30 5.23 -5.87 9.16
CA VAL A 30 6.45 -5.42 8.46
C VAL A 30 7.18 -6.61 7.81
N SER A 31 7.00 -7.84 8.32
CA SER A 31 7.74 -9.02 7.85
C SER A 31 7.12 -9.76 6.65
N GLY A 32 5.93 -9.37 6.20
CA GLY A 32 5.33 -9.88 4.96
C GLY A 32 5.00 -8.71 4.05
N GLU A 33 5.96 -8.30 3.22
CA GLU A 33 5.83 -7.17 2.28
C GLU A 33 4.43 -7.09 1.67
N ASP A 34 3.62 -6.12 2.11
CA ASP A 34 2.31 -5.87 1.52
C ASP A 34 2.53 -5.43 0.07
N ALA A 35 2.48 -6.41 -0.84
CA ALA A 35 2.72 -6.21 -2.27
C ALA A 35 1.76 -5.17 -2.88
N PHE A 36 0.55 -5.03 -2.31
CA PHE A 36 -0.36 -3.97 -2.70
C PHE A 36 0.18 -2.61 -2.25
N ALA A 37 0.54 -2.46 -0.97
CA ALA A 37 1.06 -1.19 -0.45
C ALA A 37 2.32 -0.74 -1.20
N ARG A 38 3.26 -1.65 -1.47
CA ARG A 38 4.49 -1.33 -2.22
C ARG A 38 4.19 -0.88 -3.65
N LEU A 39 3.33 -1.60 -4.36
CA LEU A 39 2.96 -1.25 -5.72
C LEU A 39 2.17 0.06 -5.76
N TYR A 40 1.29 0.28 -4.78
CA TYR A 40 0.52 1.52 -4.64
C TYR A 40 1.43 2.72 -4.44
N SER A 41 2.36 2.66 -3.49
CA SER A 41 3.32 3.75 -3.26
C SER A 41 4.21 4.01 -4.47
N GLY A 42 4.61 2.95 -5.20
CA GLY A 42 5.34 3.10 -6.46
C GLY A 42 4.52 3.83 -7.54
N VAL A 43 3.25 3.48 -7.67
CA VAL A 43 2.32 4.14 -8.60
C VAL A 43 2.08 5.60 -8.23
N GLU A 44 1.89 5.91 -6.95
CA GLU A 44 1.75 7.30 -6.48
C GLU A 44 3.01 8.12 -6.80
N ALA A 45 4.20 7.59 -6.50
CA ALA A 45 5.46 8.26 -6.80
C ALA A 45 5.64 8.52 -8.31
N ASP A 46 5.31 7.55 -9.17
CA ASP A 46 5.39 7.69 -10.62
C ASP A 46 4.39 8.74 -11.16
N ILE A 47 3.19 8.83 -10.57
CA ILE A 47 2.19 9.86 -10.90
C ILE A 47 2.71 11.25 -10.50
N ASP A 48 3.19 11.41 -9.27
CA ASP A 48 3.71 12.69 -8.78
C ASP A 48 4.90 13.18 -9.62
N ALA A 49 5.83 12.27 -9.93
CA ALA A 49 6.95 12.57 -10.81
C ALA A 49 6.50 12.98 -12.22
N ALA A 50 5.48 12.31 -12.78
CA ALA A 50 4.93 12.67 -14.09
C ALA A 50 4.24 14.05 -14.07
N LEU A 51 3.51 14.37 -13.00
CA LEU A 51 2.86 15.67 -12.82
C LEU A 51 3.89 16.81 -12.67
N GLN A 52 4.95 16.58 -11.89
CA GLN A 52 6.06 17.54 -11.78
C GLN A 52 6.73 17.79 -13.14
N LYS A 53 7.01 16.72 -13.91
CA LYS A 53 7.56 16.83 -15.27
C LYS A 53 6.62 17.56 -16.22
N ALA A 54 5.31 17.31 -16.15
CA ALA A 54 4.32 18.01 -16.97
C ALA A 54 4.29 19.51 -16.65
N SER A 55 4.36 19.86 -15.36
CA SER A 55 4.47 21.25 -14.91
C SER A 55 5.75 21.93 -15.43
N ALA A 56 6.89 21.22 -15.39
CA ALA A 56 8.15 21.71 -15.94
C ALA A 56 8.07 21.91 -17.46
N ALA A 57 7.52 20.93 -18.20
CA ALA A 57 7.34 21.03 -19.65
C ALA A 57 6.44 22.21 -20.05
N SER A 58 5.42 22.54 -19.26
CA SER A 58 4.54 23.69 -19.51
C SER A 58 5.23 25.04 -19.34
N LYS A 59 6.31 25.12 -18.54
CA LYS A 59 7.07 26.35 -18.28
C LYS A 59 8.31 26.47 -19.16
N GLU A 60 8.70 25.40 -19.83
CA GLU A 60 9.90 25.32 -20.66
C GLU A 60 9.68 25.98 -22.03
N LYS A 61 10.65 26.77 -22.48
CA LYS A 61 10.62 27.49 -23.76
C LYS A 61 11.35 26.72 -24.86
N ASN A 62 12.30 25.87 -24.50
CA ASN A 62 13.04 25.06 -25.45
C ASN A 62 12.18 23.89 -25.95
N ARG A 63 11.79 23.95 -27.22
CA ARG A 63 10.96 22.93 -27.88
C ARG A 63 11.59 21.53 -27.83
N ALA A 64 12.90 21.40 -27.99
CA ALA A 64 13.57 20.11 -27.94
C ALA A 64 13.52 19.52 -26.51
N SER A 65 13.71 20.36 -25.49
CA SER A 65 13.57 19.98 -24.08
C SER A 65 12.13 19.52 -23.77
N VAL A 66 11.12 20.29 -24.19
CA VAL A 66 9.70 19.93 -24.04
C VAL A 66 9.38 18.58 -24.67
N VAL A 67 9.90 18.30 -25.87
CA VAL A 67 9.69 17.01 -26.55
C VAL A 67 10.33 15.85 -25.78
N ALA A 68 11.54 16.04 -25.25
CA ALA A 68 12.21 15.03 -24.43
C ALA A 68 11.41 14.73 -23.15
N ILE A 69 10.99 15.77 -22.41
CA ILE A 69 10.20 15.61 -21.18
C ILE A 69 8.86 14.92 -21.49
N ASN A 70 8.18 15.31 -22.56
CA ASN A 70 6.91 14.68 -22.96
C ASN A 70 7.08 13.21 -23.38
N ALA A 71 8.21 12.85 -23.98
CA ALA A 71 8.52 11.45 -24.27
C ALA A 71 8.68 10.63 -22.98
N GLU A 72 9.32 11.18 -21.95
CA GLU A 72 9.41 10.55 -20.64
C GLU A 72 8.05 10.39 -19.96
N ILE A 73 7.20 11.43 -19.98
CA ILE A 73 5.84 11.37 -19.43
C ILE A 73 5.04 10.25 -20.12
N ARG A 74 5.17 10.09 -21.43
CA ARG A 74 4.51 8.99 -22.17
C ARG A 74 5.02 7.62 -21.75
N ARG A 75 6.33 7.46 -21.52
CA ARG A 75 6.91 6.20 -21.01
C ARG A 75 6.39 5.86 -19.61
N THR A 76 6.34 6.84 -18.70
CA THR A 76 5.77 6.63 -17.36
C THR A 76 4.28 6.30 -17.44
N LYS A 77 3.51 7.01 -18.27
CA LYS A 77 2.10 6.68 -18.50
C LYS A 77 1.90 5.25 -19.00
N ALA A 78 2.76 4.76 -19.90
CA ALA A 78 2.68 3.39 -20.39
C ALA A 78 2.91 2.34 -19.28
N ARG A 79 3.90 2.54 -18.41
CA ARG A 79 4.12 1.67 -17.24
C ARG A 79 2.94 1.69 -16.28
N LEU A 80 2.41 2.88 -15.96
CA LEU A 80 1.25 3.04 -15.09
C LEU A 80 0.01 2.30 -15.63
N LEU A 81 -0.20 2.26 -16.95
CA LEU A 81 -1.29 1.50 -17.56
C LEU A 81 -1.17 -0.02 -17.35
N GLU A 82 0.04 -0.54 -17.15
CA GLU A 82 0.28 -1.94 -16.82
C GLU A 82 0.16 -2.21 -15.31
N ASP A 83 0.55 -1.26 -14.47
CA ASP A 83 0.58 -1.42 -13.01
C ASP A 83 -0.79 -1.22 -12.35
N VAL A 84 -1.65 -0.35 -12.89
CA VAL A 84 -3.01 -0.13 -12.37
C VAL A 84 -3.86 -1.43 -12.38
N PRO A 85 -3.88 -2.24 -13.46
CA PRO A 85 -4.55 -3.54 -13.43
C PRO A 85 -3.97 -4.52 -12.40
N LYS A 86 -2.66 -4.48 -12.13
CA LYS A 86 -2.03 -5.33 -11.10
C LYS A 86 -2.51 -4.92 -9.71
N LEU A 87 -2.59 -3.62 -9.44
CA LEU A 87 -3.19 -3.05 -8.23
C LEU A 87 -4.64 -3.50 -8.04
N GLN A 88 -5.47 -3.42 -9.08
CA GLN A 88 -6.86 -3.88 -9.03
C GLN A 88 -6.96 -5.37 -8.66
N ARG A 89 -6.13 -6.23 -9.27
CA ARG A 89 -6.11 -7.68 -8.94
C ARG A 89 -5.72 -7.93 -7.48
N LEU A 90 -4.71 -7.21 -6.97
CA LEU A 90 -4.27 -7.34 -5.58
C LEU A 90 -5.36 -6.86 -4.60
N ALA A 91 -6.05 -5.76 -4.92
CA ALA A 91 -7.19 -5.29 -4.13
C ALA A 91 -8.33 -6.30 -4.09
N MET A 92 -8.74 -6.83 -5.25
CA MET A 92 -9.80 -7.83 -5.35
C MET A 92 -9.46 -9.11 -4.58
N LYS A 93 -8.21 -9.57 -4.64
CA LYS A 93 -7.76 -10.74 -3.88
C LYS A 93 -7.94 -10.52 -2.37
N LYS A 94 -7.59 -9.33 -1.88
CA LYS A 94 -7.74 -8.97 -0.46
C LYS A 94 -9.22 -8.92 -0.05
N VAL A 95 -10.09 -8.31 -0.85
CA VAL A 95 -11.54 -8.26 -0.58
C VAL A 95 -12.16 -9.66 -0.58
N SER A 96 -11.88 -10.48 -1.59
CA SER A 96 -12.41 -11.85 -1.67
C SER A 96 -11.96 -12.74 -0.51
N PHE A 97 -10.75 -12.51 0.02
CA PHE A 97 -10.27 -13.22 1.21
C PHE A 97 -11.12 -12.90 2.44
N PHE A 98 -11.43 -11.62 2.67
CA PHE A 98 -12.25 -11.21 3.81
C PHE A 98 -13.71 -11.68 3.69
N SER A 99 -14.31 -11.60 2.50
CA SER A 99 -15.70 -12.07 2.29
C SER A 99 -15.87 -13.57 2.57
N ASN A 100 -14.86 -14.39 2.29
CA ASN A 100 -14.88 -15.82 2.61
C ASN A 100 -14.65 -16.11 4.11
N PHE A 101 -14.00 -15.19 4.83
CA PHE A 101 -13.70 -15.38 6.25
C PHE A 101 -14.93 -15.11 7.13
N ASP A 102 -15.82 -14.21 6.71
CA ASP A 102 -17.09 -13.91 7.42
C ASP A 102 -18.15 -15.03 7.28
N SER A 103 -17.86 -16.09 6.52
CA SER A 103 -18.78 -17.22 6.29
C SER A 103 -18.53 -18.44 7.19
N PHE A 104 -17.70 -18.31 8.25
CA PHE A 104 -17.38 -19.38 9.21
C PHE A 104 -17.72 -19.03 10.65
#